data_AF-A0A9P5RCB9-F1
#
_entry.id   AF-A0A9P5RCB9-F1
#
_cell.length_a   1.000
_cell.length_b   1.000
_cell.length_c   1.000
_cell.angle_alpha   90.00
_cell.angle_beta   90.00
_cell.angle_gamma   90.00
#
_symmetry.space_group_name_H-M   'P 1'
#
loop_
_entity.id
_entity.type
_entity.pdbx_description
1 polymer ?
#
loop_
_entity_poly.entity_id
_entity_poly.type
_entity_poly.pdbx_seq_one_letter_code
_entity_poly.pdbx_strand_id
1 'polypeptide(L)'
;MATAPFGVFVALLGYIGIFAQSRKVLTLYNVLLWPLFAMITSIGYICFRRNHLALYQKLKFSWINEYSRDDRLVIQNALSCCGYRSLSDYPSYDLHCFPRAPLPSCESKFLQYQQDLLSNTSSAAFTLLPVQLLVMFVALLCSNHIDNLYRTAYPITPKLYTQ
;
A
#
# COMPACT_ATOMS: atom_id res chain seq x y z
N MET A 1 -6.74 -3.66 -0.12
CA MET A 1 -7.67 -3.11 0.90
C MET A 1 -7.29 -3.48 2.34
N ALA A 2 -6.61 -4.60 2.60
CA ALA A 2 -6.27 -4.99 3.99
C ALA A 2 -5.03 -4.32 4.61
N THR A 3 -4.17 -3.65 3.82
CA THR A 3 -2.87 -3.14 4.30
C THR A 3 -3.00 -1.95 5.26
N ALA A 4 -3.86 -0.99 4.96
CA ALA A 4 -4.10 0.17 5.81
C ALA A 4 -4.66 -0.19 7.20
N PRO A 5 -5.76 -0.95 7.34
CA PRO A 5 -6.28 -1.32 8.66
C PRO A 5 -5.29 -2.20 9.44
N PHE A 6 -4.54 -3.08 8.75
CA PHE A 6 -3.49 -3.86 9.40
C PHE A 6 -2.36 -2.99 9.95
N GLY A 7 -1.91 -1.99 9.19
CA GLY A 7 -0.90 -1.03 9.65
C GLY A 7 -1.36 -0.25 10.89
N VAL A 8 -2.61 0.22 10.91
CA VAL A 8 -3.19 0.90 12.09
C VAL A 8 -3.25 -0.02 13.29
N PHE A 9 -3.68 -1.27 13.11
CA PHE A 9 -3.71 -2.27 14.18
C PHE A 9 -2.31 -2.54 14.75
N VAL A 10 -1.30 -2.72 13.89
CA VAL A 10 0.09 -2.90 14.30
C VAL A 10 0.61 -1.68 15.06
N ALA A 11 0.28 -0.46 14.62
CA ALA A 11 0.66 0.77 15.32
C ALA A 11 0.03 0.88 16.72
N LEU A 12 -1.24 0.51 16.87
CA LEU A 12 -1.93 0.47 18.17
C LEU A 12 -1.28 -0.56 19.11
N LEU A 13 -0.95 -1.76 18.61
CA LEU A 13 -0.23 -2.76 19.41
C LEU A 13 1.15 -2.28 19.83
N GLY A 14 1.87 -1.55 18.98
CA GLY A 14 3.15 -0.92 19.31
C GLY A 14 2.99 0.11 20.43
N TYR A 15 1.99 0.99 20.33
CA TYR A 15 1.68 1.98 21.35
C TYR A 15 1.34 1.33 22.69
N ILE A 16 0.44 0.34 22.69
CA ILE A 16 0.07 -0.41 23.91
C ILE A 16 1.27 -1.17 24.47
N GLY A 17 2.11 -1.77 23.63
CA GLY A 17 3.29 -2.52 24.06
C GLY A 17 4.31 -1.67 24.81
N ILE A 18 4.48 -0.40 24.40
CA ILE A 18 5.35 0.56 25.09
C ILE A 18 4.75 0.94 26.46
N PHE A 19 3.46 1.28 26.52
CA PHE A 19 2.79 1.67 27.76
C PHE A 19 2.63 0.54 28.76
N ALA A 20 2.30 -0.67 28.30
CA ALA A 20 2.10 -1.84 29.14
C ALA A 20 3.42 -2.48 29.62
N GLN A 21 4.57 -2.03 29.09
CA GLN A 21 5.91 -2.53 29.42
C GLN A 21 6.03 -4.07 29.42
N SER A 22 5.18 -4.73 28.63
CA SER A 22 5.01 -6.19 28.63
C SER A 22 5.75 -6.82 27.47
N ARG A 23 6.72 -7.69 27.78
CA ARG A 23 7.48 -8.47 26.77
C ARG A 23 6.59 -9.17 25.77
N LYS A 24 5.51 -9.81 26.24
CA LYS A 24 4.65 -10.63 25.39
C LYS A 24 4.03 -9.81 24.26
N VAL A 25 3.62 -8.57 24.56
CA VAL A 25 3.03 -7.65 23.59
C VAL A 25 4.10 -7.14 22.61
N LEU A 26 5.29 -6.81 23.11
CA LEU A 26 6.38 -6.31 22.26
C LEU A 26 6.95 -7.40 21.32
N THR A 27 7.03 -8.65 21.78
CA THR A 27 7.40 -9.80 20.93
C THR A 27 6.36 -10.04 19.85
N LEU A 28 5.06 -9.98 20.19
CA LEU A 28 3.99 -10.11 19.21
C LEU A 28 4.04 -8.97 18.17
N TYR A 29 4.24 -7.73 18.63
CA TYR A 29 4.42 -6.57 17.75
C TYR A 29 5.58 -6.79 16.77
N ASN A 30 6.72 -7.27 17.24
CA ASN A 30 7.88 -7.54 16.38
C ASN A 30 7.59 -8.61 15.31
N VAL A 31 6.88 -9.69 15.66
CA VAL A 31 6.45 -10.71 14.69
C VAL A 31 5.49 -10.12 13.65
N LEU A 32 4.57 -9.24 14.06
CA LEU A 32 3.59 -8.60 13.17
C LEU A 32 4.19 -7.53 12.25
N LEU A 33 5.36 -6.98 12.57
CA LEU A 33 6.05 -6.04 11.67
C LEU A 33 6.52 -6.70 10.36
N TRP A 34 6.84 -8.01 10.38
CA TRP A 34 7.28 -8.76 9.20
C TRP A 34 6.22 -8.88 8.11
N PRO A 35 4.98 -9.32 8.38
CA PRO A 35 3.94 -9.33 7.36
C PRO A 35 3.58 -7.92 6.88
N LEU A 36 3.66 -6.89 7.74
CA LEU A 36 3.47 -5.50 7.30
C LEU A 36 4.55 -5.10 6.28
N PHE A 37 5.82 -5.39 6.57
CA PHE A 37 6.94 -5.15 5.66
C PHE A 37 6.78 -5.90 4.32
N ALA A 38 6.37 -7.17 4.37
CA ALA A 38 6.13 -7.96 3.17
C ALA A 38 5.00 -7.39 2.31
N MET A 39 3.91 -6.90 2.93
CA MET A 39 2.80 -6.27 2.22
C MET A 39 3.21 -4.96 1.54
N ILE A 40 3.97 -4.09 2.23
CA ILE A 40 4.47 -2.83 1.65
C ILE A 40 5.38 -3.13 0.46
N THR A 41 6.31 -4.08 0.62
CA THR A 41 7.24 -4.50 -0.44
C THR A 41 6.50 -5.09 -1.64
N SER A 42 5.49 -5.93 -1.40
CA SER A 42 4.67 -6.54 -2.45
C SER A 42 3.94 -5.48 -3.28
N ILE A 43 3.28 -4.51 -2.64
CA ILE A 43 2.59 -3.42 -3.34
C ILE A 43 3.58 -2.59 -4.14
N GLY A 44 4.70 -2.18 -3.54
CA GLY A 44 5.74 -1.41 -4.23
C GLY A 44 6.26 -2.13 -5.47
N TYR A 45 6.54 -3.44 -5.35
CA TYR A 45 7.00 -4.26 -6.46
C TYR A 45 5.96 -4.40 -7.58
N ILE A 46 4.70 -4.63 -7.24
CA ILE A 46 3.62 -4.77 -8.23
C ILE A 46 3.43 -3.45 -9.00
N CYS A 47 3.38 -2.31 -8.31
CA CYS A 47 3.24 -0.99 -8.93
C CYS A 47 4.43 -0.69 -9.86
N PHE A 48 5.65 -0.92 -9.38
CA PHE A 48 6.87 -0.76 -10.16
C PHE A 48 6.84 -1.62 -11.43
N ARG A 49 6.59 -2.93 -11.29
CA ARG A 49 6.54 -3.86 -12.41
C ARG A 49 5.46 -3.45 -13.42
N ARG A 50 4.28 -3.05 -12.96
CA ARG A 50 3.16 -2.66 -13.83
C ARG A 50 3.46 -1.37 -14.61
N ASN A 51 4.25 -0.46 -14.05
CA ASN A 51 4.67 0.76 -14.75
C ASN A 51 5.61 0.45 -15.92
N HIS A 52 6.54 -0.49 -15.71
CA HIS A 52 7.56 -0.85 -16.71
C HIS A 52 7.10 -1.87 -17.76
N LEU A 53 6.14 -2.74 -17.44
CA LEU A 53 5.68 -3.79 -18.35
C LEU A 53 4.36 -3.41 -19.04
N ALA A 54 4.46 -3.02 -20.32
CA ALA A 54 3.35 -2.98 -21.28
C ALA A 54 2.05 -2.31 -20.76
N LEU A 55 2.18 -1.25 -19.96
CA LEU A 55 1.04 -0.56 -19.33
C LEU A 55 -0.02 -0.16 -20.37
N TYR A 56 0.44 0.37 -21.50
CA TYR A 56 -0.40 0.80 -22.60
C TYR A 56 -1.34 -0.30 -23.13
N GLN A 57 -0.78 -1.49 -23.40
CA GLN A 57 -1.52 -2.61 -23.97
C GLN A 57 -2.57 -3.12 -22.99
N LYS A 58 -2.20 -3.21 -21.70
CA LYS A 58 -3.14 -3.61 -20.64
C LYS A 58 -4.26 -2.59 -20.47
N LEU A 59 -3.94 -1.29 -20.51
CA LEU A 59 -4.91 -0.22 -20.35
C LEU A 59 -5.93 -0.23 -21.48
N LYS A 60 -5.48 -0.42 -22.73
CA LYS A 60 -6.36 -0.56 -23.90
C LYS A 60 -7.26 -1.79 -23.78
N PHE A 61 -6.70 -2.93 -23.35
CA PHE A 61 -7.46 -4.16 -23.18
C PHE A 61 -8.55 -4.01 -22.12
N SER A 62 -8.22 -3.48 -20.94
CA SER A 62 -9.20 -3.18 -19.88
C SER A 62 -10.24 -2.16 -20.35
N TRP A 63 -9.84 -1.18 -21.16
CA TRP A 63 -10.79 -0.22 -21.74
C TRP A 63 -11.88 -0.88 -22.54
N ILE A 64 -11.51 -1.79 -23.46
CA ILE A 64 -12.44 -2.43 -24.38
C ILE A 64 -13.26 -3.51 -23.67
N ASN A 65 -12.64 -4.33 -22.82
CA ASN A 65 -13.23 -5.57 -22.32
C ASN A 65 -13.73 -5.52 -20.87
N GLU A 66 -13.18 -4.65 -20.02
CA GLU A 66 -13.44 -4.67 -18.58
C GLU A 66 -14.29 -3.48 -18.12
N TYR A 67 -14.07 -2.27 -18.65
CA TYR A 67 -14.84 -1.11 -18.25
C TYR A 67 -16.25 -1.11 -18.83
N SER A 68 -17.24 -0.93 -17.96
CA SER A 68 -18.62 -0.69 -18.36
C SER A 68 -18.79 0.73 -18.92
N ARG A 69 -19.96 1.00 -19.50
CA ARG A 69 -20.30 2.34 -20.03
C ARG A 69 -20.18 3.41 -18.94
N ASP A 70 -20.66 3.11 -17.72
CA ASP A 70 -20.66 4.04 -16.59
C ASP A 70 -19.24 4.34 -16.09
N ASP A 71 -18.38 3.32 -16.00
CA ASP A 71 -16.97 3.50 -15.61
C ASP A 71 -16.25 4.42 -16.60
N ARG A 72 -16.46 4.19 -17.90
CA ARG A 72 -15.91 5.03 -18.96
C ARG A 72 -16.44 6.46 -18.90
N LEU A 73 -17.71 6.68 -18.54
CA LEU A 73 -18.28 8.02 -18.34
C LEU A 73 -17.59 8.76 -17.20
N VAL A 74 -17.35 8.09 -16.07
CA VAL A 74 -16.63 8.68 -14.93
C VAL A 74 -15.22 9.12 -15.36
N ILE A 75 -14.51 8.27 -16.08
CA ILE A 75 -13.15 8.58 -16.58
C ILE A 75 -13.21 9.75 -17.58
N GLN A 76 -14.14 9.72 -18.54
CA GLN A 76 -14.29 10.77 -19.56
C GLN A 76 -14.62 12.13 -18.96
N ASN A 77 -15.49 12.16 -17.95
CA ASN A 77 -15.84 13.39 -17.23
C ASN A 77 -14.68 13.89 -16.36
N ALA A 78 -13.96 12.99 -15.68
CA ALA A 78 -12.84 13.36 -14.82
C ALA A 78 -11.62 13.90 -15.60
N LEU A 79 -11.35 13.37 -16.79
CA LEU A 79 -10.20 13.74 -17.64
C LEU A 79 -10.56 14.74 -18.76
N SER A 80 -11.83 15.10 -18.89
CA SER A 80 -12.38 15.94 -19.97
C SER A 80 -11.88 15.46 -21.33
N CYS A 81 -12.23 14.22 -21.68
CA CYS A 81 -11.84 13.54 -22.92
C CYS A 81 -12.98 12.67 -23.46
N CYS A 82 -12.93 12.27 -24.73
CA CYS A 82 -14.01 11.49 -25.36
C CYS A 82 -13.43 10.40 -26.27
N GLY A 83 -13.90 9.16 -26.08
CA GLY A 83 -13.39 7.97 -26.78
C GLY A 83 -11.94 7.60 -26.41
N TYR A 84 -11.51 6.38 -26.76
CA TYR A 84 -10.16 5.93 -26.40
C TYR A 84 -9.10 6.53 -27.33
N ARG A 85 -8.99 6.03 -28.57
CA ARG A 85 -8.03 6.53 -29.58
C ARG A 85 -8.61 7.63 -30.46
N SER A 86 -9.91 7.55 -30.73
CA SER A 86 -10.69 8.55 -31.48
C SER A 86 -12.05 8.73 -30.83
N LEU A 87 -12.79 9.78 -31.18
CA LEU A 87 -14.10 10.10 -30.60
C LEU A 87 -15.15 9.02 -30.85
N SER A 88 -14.98 8.17 -31.86
CA SER A 88 -15.88 7.06 -32.20
C SER A 88 -15.40 5.71 -31.66
N ASP A 89 -14.21 5.63 -31.06
CA ASP A 89 -13.62 4.38 -30.57
C ASP A 89 -14.05 4.10 -29.11
N TYR A 90 -15.08 3.27 -28.95
CA TYR A 90 -15.73 2.92 -27.68
C TYR A 90 -16.04 4.13 -26.75
N PRO A 91 -16.69 5.20 -27.25
CA PRO A 91 -17.09 6.32 -26.41
C PRO A 91 -18.29 5.94 -25.54
N SER A 92 -18.41 6.60 -24.39
CA SER A 92 -19.66 6.61 -23.64
C SER A 92 -20.29 7.97 -23.87
N TYR A 93 -21.32 8.03 -24.69
CA TYR A 93 -21.96 9.30 -25.04
C TYR A 93 -22.70 9.90 -23.85
N ASP A 94 -22.53 11.21 -23.68
CA ASP A 94 -23.19 12.07 -22.69
C ASP A 94 -23.35 13.48 -23.30
N LEU A 95 -23.97 14.41 -22.56
CA LEU A 95 -24.11 15.82 -22.96
C LEU A 95 -22.77 16.47 -23.35
N HIS A 96 -21.66 16.05 -22.73
CA HIS A 96 -20.31 16.57 -23.00
C HIS A 96 -19.56 15.81 -24.11
N CYS A 97 -19.78 14.51 -24.26
CA CYS A 97 -19.09 13.66 -25.23
C CYS A 97 -20.08 13.27 -26.33
N PHE A 98 -20.00 13.99 -27.46
CA PHE A 98 -20.80 13.75 -28.66
C PHE A 98 -19.91 13.70 -29.93
N PRO A 99 -20.36 13.11 -31.05
CA PRO A 99 -19.53 12.81 -32.23
C PRO A 99 -18.85 14.00 -32.96
N ARG A 100 -19.07 15.24 -32.49
CA ARG A 100 -18.47 16.48 -33.03
C ARG A 100 -17.91 17.39 -31.94
N ALA A 101 -17.77 16.88 -30.72
CA ALA A 101 -17.27 17.68 -29.62
C ALA A 101 -15.77 18.00 -29.83
N PRO A 102 -15.29 19.22 -29.51
CA PRO A 102 -13.88 19.57 -29.64
C PRO A 102 -13.04 19.02 -28.47
N LEU A 103 -13.24 17.75 -28.11
CA LEU A 103 -12.53 17.09 -27.01
C LEU A 103 -11.36 16.25 -27.52
N PRO A 104 -10.24 16.20 -26.77
CA PRO A 104 -9.13 15.30 -27.08
C PRO A 104 -9.49 13.84 -26.77
N SER A 105 -8.72 12.92 -27.36
CA SER A 105 -8.80 11.49 -27.05
C SER A 105 -8.34 11.18 -25.63
N CYS A 106 -8.92 10.15 -25.01
CA CYS A 106 -8.58 9.77 -23.63
C CYS A 106 -7.26 9.00 -23.52
N GLU A 107 -6.77 8.38 -24.60
CA GLU A 107 -5.59 7.50 -24.60
C GLU A 107 -4.37 8.13 -23.90
N SER A 108 -3.96 9.33 -24.30
CA SER A 108 -2.75 9.97 -23.77
C SER A 108 -2.93 10.43 -22.33
N LYS A 109 -4.04 11.10 -22.03
CA LYS A 109 -4.35 11.60 -20.68
C LYS A 109 -4.50 10.45 -19.68
N PHE A 110 -5.18 9.38 -20.08
CA PHE A 110 -5.41 8.22 -19.21
C PHE A 110 -4.12 7.43 -18.98
N LEU A 111 -3.27 7.30 -20.01
CA LEU A 111 -1.95 6.68 -19.86
C LEU A 111 -1.06 7.48 -18.91
N GLN A 112 -0.97 8.81 -19.07
CA GLN A 112 -0.18 9.68 -18.20
C GLN A 112 -0.66 9.60 -16.75
N TYR A 113 -1.97 9.71 -16.53
CA TYR A 113 -2.56 9.57 -15.20
C TYR A 113 -2.19 8.24 -14.53
N GLN A 114 -2.28 7.14 -15.28
CA GLN A 114 -1.94 5.82 -14.75
C GLN A 114 -0.44 5.67 -14.48
N GLN A 115 0.42 6.21 -15.34
CA GLN A 115 1.87 6.23 -15.14
C GLN A 115 2.26 7.02 -13.90
N ASP A 116 1.69 8.21 -13.72
CA ASP A 116 1.95 9.07 -12.57
C ASP A 116 1.51 8.41 -11.26
N LEU A 117 0.32 7.80 -11.24
CA LEU A 117 -0.14 7.04 -10.07
C LEU A 117 0.77 5.86 -9.72
N LEU A 118 1.13 5.05 -10.72
CA LEU A 118 1.98 3.88 -10.49
C LEU A 118 3.41 4.28 -10.06
N SER A 119 3.95 5.32 -10.69
CA SER A 119 5.26 5.88 -10.35
C SER A 119 5.27 6.42 -8.94
N ASN A 120 4.33 7.32 -8.61
CA ASN A 120 4.24 7.95 -7.30
C ASN A 120 4.02 6.93 -6.18
N THR A 121 3.14 5.94 -6.39
CA THR A 121 2.91 4.88 -5.39
C THR A 121 4.11 3.96 -5.21
N SER A 122 4.81 3.58 -6.28
CA SER A 122 6.03 2.77 -6.17
C SER A 122 7.14 3.53 -5.45
N SER A 123 7.33 4.82 -5.77
CA SER A 123 8.29 5.70 -5.10
C SER A 123 8.00 5.82 -3.60
N ALA A 124 6.75 6.16 -3.24
CA ALA A 124 6.33 6.26 -1.85
C ALA A 124 6.53 4.95 -1.07
N ALA A 125 6.22 3.80 -1.68
CA ALA A 125 6.44 2.50 -1.05
C ALA A 125 7.93 2.24 -0.78
N PHE A 126 8.81 2.51 -1.76
CA PHE A 126 10.26 2.31 -1.60
C PHE A 126 10.88 3.28 -0.58
N THR A 127 10.37 4.50 -0.45
CA THR A 127 10.79 5.43 0.61
C THR A 127 10.35 4.96 2.00
N LEU A 128 9.22 4.27 2.10
CA LEU A 128 8.70 3.76 3.38
C LEU A 128 9.46 2.51 3.88
N LEU A 129 10.04 1.70 2.98
CA LEU A 129 10.81 0.51 3.34
C LEU A 129 11.96 0.75 4.32
N PRO A 130 12.89 1.72 4.12
CA PRO A 130 13.97 1.96 5.08
C PRO A 130 13.44 2.44 6.43
N VAL A 131 12.36 3.22 6.44
CA VAL A 131 11.69 3.65 7.68
C VAL A 131 11.15 2.44 8.44
N GLN A 132 10.49 1.51 7.73
CA GLN A 132 9.97 0.27 8.32
C GLN A 132 11.10 -0.61 8.89
N LEU A 133 12.24 -0.71 8.18
CA LEU A 133 13.41 -1.44 8.68
C LEU A 133 14.00 -0.82 9.94
N LEU A 134 14.06 0.51 10.01
CA LEU A 134 14.49 1.22 11.22
C LEU A 134 13.55 0.91 12.39
N VAL A 135 12.24 0.94 12.17
CA VAL A 135 11.24 0.60 13.21
C VAL A 135 11.42 -0.85 13.69
N MET A 136 11.65 -1.80 12.78
CA MET A 136 11.93 -3.20 13.14
C MET A 136 13.20 -3.33 13.99
N PHE A 137 14.27 -2.61 13.62
CA PHE A 137 15.51 -2.60 14.37
C PHE A 137 15.34 -2.02 15.78
N VAL A 138 14.63 -0.89 15.91
CA VAL A 138 14.32 -0.28 17.20
C VAL A 138 13.45 -1.20 18.05
N ALA A 139 12.44 -1.84 17.47
CA ALA A 139 11.58 -2.80 18.18
C ALA A 139 12.36 -3.99 18.74
N LEU A 140 13.32 -4.52 17.96
CA LEU A 140 14.24 -5.57 18.40
C LEU A 140 15.11 -5.11 19.58
N LEU A 141 15.69 -3.90 19.50
CA LEU A 141 16.49 -3.33 20.58
C LEU A 141 15.65 -3.13 21.85
N CYS A 142 14.44 -2.61 21.75
CA CYS A 142 13.53 -2.41 22.88
C CYS A 142 13.15 -3.75 23.54
N SER A 143 12.93 -4.81 22.74
CA SER A 143 12.61 -6.14 23.27
C SER A 143 13.75 -6.76 24.06
N ASN A 144 15.01 -6.55 23.63
CA ASN A 144 16.20 -7.05 24.33
C ASN A 144 16.59 -6.17 25.54
N HIS A 145 16.44 -4.84 25.47
CA HIS A 145 16.82 -3.95 26.57
C HIS A 145 15.97 -4.17 27.84
N ILE A 146 14.71 -4.56 27.67
CA ILE A 146 13.82 -4.91 28.79
C ILE A 146 14.34 -6.13 29.57
N ASP A 147 15.35 -6.90 29.10
CA ASP A 147 15.79 -8.14 29.79
C ASP A 147 16.60 -7.79 31.04
N ASN A 148 17.40 -6.73 30.91
CA ASN A 148 18.40 -6.41 31.91
C ASN A 148 17.84 -5.62 33.10
N LEU A 149 16.69 -4.94 32.94
CA LEU A 149 16.04 -4.20 34.03
C LEU A 149 15.09 -5.08 34.89
N TYR A 150 14.51 -6.13 34.32
CA TYR A 150 13.59 -7.02 35.06
C TYR A 150 14.29 -8.23 35.66
N ARG A 151 15.45 -8.65 35.14
CA ARG A 151 16.29 -9.68 35.79
C ARG A 151 16.86 -9.21 37.13
N THR A 152 17.09 -7.91 37.31
CA THR A 152 17.52 -7.32 38.58
C THR A 152 16.38 -7.10 39.58
N ALA A 153 15.12 -7.09 39.13
CA ALA A 153 13.95 -6.82 39.98
C ALA A 153 13.15 -8.06 40.40
N TYR A 154 13.36 -9.21 39.75
CA TYR A 154 12.84 -10.50 40.24
C TYR A 154 13.93 -11.18 41.07
N PRO A 155 13.87 -11.20 42.42
CA PRO A 155 14.68 -12.13 43.17
C PRO A 155 14.27 -13.52 42.71
N ILE A 156 15.23 -14.23 42.11
CA ILE A 156 15.16 -15.64 41.85
C ILE A 156 14.92 -16.27 43.22
N THR A 157 13.67 -16.57 43.60
CA THR A 157 13.42 -17.43 44.75
C THR A 157 14.07 -18.76 44.39
N PRO A 158 15.16 -19.18 45.04
CA PRO A 158 15.71 -20.50 44.77
C PRO A 158 14.62 -21.49 45.16
N LYS A 159 14.23 -22.36 44.23
CA LYS A 159 13.40 -23.51 44.59
C LYS A 159 14.25 -24.36 45.54
N LEU A 160 14.00 -24.21 46.83
CA LEU A 160 14.47 -25.11 47.87
C LEU A 160 13.92 -26.49 47.52
N TYR A 161 14.79 -27.35 47.01
CA TYR A 161 14.57 -28.79 47.05
C TYR A 161 14.63 -29.19 48.53
N THR A 162 13.49 -29.41 49.15
CA THR A 162 13.40 -30.15 50.41
C THR A 162 13.62 -31.63 50.10
N GLN A 163 14.55 -32.25 50.87
CA GLN A 163 14.88 -33.67 50.90
C GLN A 163 13.67 -34.58 51.01
#